data_AF-A0A8C8XEX9-F1
#
_entry.id   AF-A0A8C8XEX9-F1
#
_cell.length_a   1.000
_cell.length_b   1.000
_cell.length_c   1.000
_cell.angle_alpha   90.00
_cell.angle_beta   90.00
_cell.angle_gamma   90.00
#
_symmetry.space_group_name_H-M   'P 1'
#
loop_
_entity.id
_entity.type
_entity.pdbx_description
1 polymer ?
#
loop_
_entity_poly.entity_id
_entity_poly.type
_entity_poly.pdbx_seq_one_letter_code
_entity_poly.pdbx_strand_id
1 'polypeptide(L)'
;GEEGGGCRSGGGVQEETVRGKSSGWEVPHFLNMWKAECHFTNGTERVRYLRRHFYNGEEYVRFDSEVGEFRAVTELGRPSAKYRNGLKDFMEGRRTAVDWYCRHNYGVFDSFTVQRRGERGRGAGAAGAARVRL
;
A
#
# COMPACT_ATOMS: atom_id res chain seq x y z
N GLY A 1 21.30 12.50 -2.03
CA GLY A 1 20.53 11.25 -2.06
C GLY A 1 19.09 11.65 -2.15
N GLU A 2 18.49 11.47 -3.32
CA GLU A 2 17.15 12.00 -3.64
C GLU A 2 16.12 10.90 -3.34
N GLU A 3 15.33 11.08 -2.27
CA GLU A 3 14.20 10.23 -1.96
C GLU A 3 13.04 10.59 -2.91
N GLY A 4 12.94 9.86 -4.03
CA GLY A 4 11.87 10.01 -5.00
C GLY A 4 10.50 9.71 -4.38
N GLY A 5 9.59 10.68 -4.47
CA GLY A 5 8.21 10.55 -3.99
C GLY A 5 7.46 9.45 -4.75
N GLY A 6 7.30 8.30 -4.10
CA GLY A 6 6.50 7.19 -4.60
C GLY A 6 4.99 7.46 -4.54
N CYS A 7 4.27 7.00 -5.56
CA CYS A 7 2.81 6.99 -5.59
C CYS A 7 2.28 6.08 -4.49
N ARG A 8 1.57 6.66 -3.51
CA ARG A 8 0.85 5.90 -2.48
C ARG A 8 -0.42 5.31 -3.11
N SER A 9 -0.30 4.15 -3.75
CA SER A 9 -1.46 3.33 -4.10
C SER A 9 -2.21 2.99 -2.80
N GLY A 10 -3.53 3.16 -2.81
CA GLY A 10 -4.36 3.45 -1.64
C GLY A 10 -4.17 2.53 -0.43
N GLY A 11 -3.89 3.16 0.73
CA GLY A 11 -4.18 2.60 2.04
C GLY A 11 -5.65 2.83 2.37
N GLY A 12 -6.40 1.77 2.68
CA GLY A 12 -7.69 1.93 3.33
C GLY A 12 -7.43 2.38 4.76
N VAL A 13 -7.86 3.59 5.10
CA VAL A 13 -8.08 3.95 6.49
C VAL A 13 -9.41 3.29 6.86
N GLN A 14 -9.38 2.20 7.63
CA GLN A 14 -10.59 1.66 8.22
C GLN A 14 -10.80 2.40 9.54
N GLU A 15 -11.26 3.63 9.43
CA GLU A 15 -11.67 4.42 10.59
C GLU A 15 -12.99 3.84 11.10
N GLU A 16 -12.90 2.82 11.95
CA GLU A 16 -14.06 2.40 12.75
C GLU A 16 -14.24 3.41 13.88
N THR A 17 -14.93 4.51 13.60
CA THR A 17 -15.47 5.34 14.68
C THR A 17 -16.63 4.56 15.31
N VAL A 18 -16.42 3.87 16.45
CA VAL A 18 -17.55 3.32 17.22
C VAL A 18 -18.39 4.50 17.67
N ARG A 19 -19.54 4.70 17.00
CA ARG A 19 -20.47 5.79 17.28
C ARG A 19 -21.23 5.48 18.58
N GLY A 20 -20.54 5.62 19.71
CA GLY A 20 -21.14 5.60 21.04
C GLY A 20 -21.90 6.91 21.28
N LYS A 21 -23.23 6.85 21.32
CA LYS A 21 -24.05 7.97 21.81
C LYS A 21 -24.03 7.93 23.34
N SER A 22 -23.35 8.88 23.98
CA SER A 22 -23.76 9.33 25.30
C SER A 22 -23.19 10.71 25.62
N SER A 23 -24.07 11.52 26.18
CA SER A 23 -23.82 12.77 26.88
C SER A 23 -22.54 12.75 27.73
N GLY A 24 -21.56 13.60 27.38
CA GLY A 24 -20.62 14.16 28.35
C GLY A 24 -19.43 13.30 28.83
N TRP A 25 -19.04 12.25 28.11
CA TRP A 25 -17.85 11.44 28.45
C TRP A 25 -16.85 11.44 27.30
N GLU A 26 -15.55 11.60 27.60
CA GLU A 26 -14.48 11.43 26.60
C GLU A 26 -14.61 10.04 25.98
N VAL A 27 -14.99 10.00 24.71
CA VAL A 27 -15.15 8.74 23.97
C VAL A 27 -13.74 8.20 23.71
N PRO A 28 -13.41 6.96 24.12
CA PRO A 28 -12.12 6.37 23.80
C PRO A 28 -11.96 6.34 22.28
N HIS A 29 -11.03 7.13 21.75
CA HIS A 29 -10.73 7.16 20.33
C HIS A 29 -9.71 6.06 20.04
N PHE A 30 -10.12 5.07 19.25
CA PHE A 30 -9.21 4.08 18.70
C PHE A 30 -9.03 4.32 17.21
N LEU A 31 -7.79 4.19 16.73
CA LEU A 31 -7.45 4.34 15.33
C LEU A 31 -6.84 3.04 14.82
N ASN A 32 -7.51 2.37 13.88
CA ASN A 32 -6.94 1.28 13.13
C ASN A 32 -6.61 1.75 11.71
N MET A 33 -5.35 1.61 11.30
CA MET A 33 -4.92 2.02 9.97
C MET A 33 -4.06 0.94 9.35
N TRP A 34 -4.10 0.82 8.02
CA TRP A 34 -3.13 0.01 7.30
C TRP A 34 -2.62 0.77 6.07
N LYS A 35 -1.38 0.45 5.68
CA LYS A 35 -0.74 1.00 4.49
C LYS A 35 -0.32 -0.14 3.57
N ALA A 36 -0.58 0.04 2.28
CA ALA A 36 -0.06 -0.79 1.21
C ALA A 36 0.93 0.09 0.42
N GLU A 37 2.22 -0.17 0.58
CA GLU A 37 3.28 0.64 -0.01
C GLU A 37 3.96 -0.17 -1.12
N CYS A 38 4.22 0.49 -2.24
CA CYS A 38 4.98 -0.05 -3.36
C CYS A 38 6.23 0.82 -3.56
N HIS A 39 7.40 0.25 -3.30
CA HIS A 39 8.69 0.91 -3.46
C HIS A 39 9.30 0.47 -4.79
N PHE A 40 9.43 1.41 -5.72
CA PHE A 40 9.95 1.21 -7.07
C PHE A 40 11.40 1.71 -7.13
N THR A 41 12.34 0.84 -7.47
CA THR A 41 13.75 1.21 -7.69
C THR A 41 14.12 0.93 -9.13
N ASN A 42 14.72 1.94 -9.79
CA ASN A 42 15.05 1.91 -11.21
C ASN A 42 13.82 1.61 -12.10
N GLY A 43 12.77 2.42 -11.97
CA GLY A 43 11.49 2.19 -12.66
C GLY A 43 10.74 0.97 -12.09
N THR A 44 10.38 0.01 -12.94
CA THR A 44 9.64 -1.20 -12.54
C THR A 44 10.51 -2.45 -12.42
N GLU A 45 11.83 -2.30 -12.53
CA GLU A 45 12.80 -3.40 -12.46
C GLU A 45 12.78 -4.07 -11.08
N ARG A 46 12.93 -3.28 -10.02
CA ARG A 46 12.85 -3.76 -8.63
C ARG A 46 11.68 -3.12 -7.92
N VAL A 47 10.74 -3.95 -7.49
CA VAL A 47 9.52 -3.51 -6.82
C VAL A 47 9.37 -4.27 -5.50
N ARG A 48 9.24 -3.53 -4.40
CA ARG A 48 9.00 -4.08 -3.06
C ARG A 48 7.65 -3.66 -2.55
N TYR A 49 6.86 -4.63 -2.09
CA TYR A 49 5.55 -4.41 -1.52
C TYR A 49 5.60 -4.56 0.01
N LEU A 50 5.10 -3.55 0.72
CA LEU A 50 4.92 -3.58 2.16
C LEU A 50 3.45 -3.43 2.53
N ARG A 51 2.94 -4.31 3.39
CA ARG A 51 1.64 -4.15 4.05
C ARG A 51 1.88 -3.90 5.52
N ARG A 52 1.66 -2.67 5.99
CA ARG A 52 1.85 -2.27 7.38
C ARG A 52 0.50 -2.09 8.06
N HIS A 53 0.37 -2.53 9.30
CA HIS A 53 -0.82 -2.34 10.11
C HIS A 53 -0.48 -1.59 11.39
N PHE A 54 -1.28 -0.58 11.70
CA PHE A 54 -1.10 0.35 12.80
C PHE A 54 -2.31 0.31 13.72
N TYR A 55 -2.06 0.34 15.02
CA TYR A 55 -3.05 0.50 16.07
C TYR A 55 -2.67 1.71 16.91
N ASN A 56 -3.54 2.72 16.97
CA ASN A 56 -3.28 4.00 17.65
C ASN A 56 -1.95 4.66 17.24
N GLY A 57 -1.56 4.51 15.98
CA GLY A 57 -0.31 5.04 15.42
C GLY A 57 0.90 4.11 15.55
N GLU A 58 0.82 3.03 16.34
CA GLU A 58 1.90 2.07 16.51
C GLU A 58 1.80 0.93 15.50
N GLU A 59 2.87 0.68 14.73
CA GLU A 59 2.94 -0.44 13.78
C GLU A 59 3.05 -1.77 14.55
N TYR A 60 2.05 -2.65 14.43
CA TYR A 60 2.05 -3.92 15.17
C TYR A 60 2.41 -5.13 14.29
N VAL A 61 2.05 -5.12 13.00
CA VAL A 61 2.39 -6.22 12.08
C VAL A 61 2.67 -5.71 10.67
N ARG A 62 3.65 -6.34 10.01
CA ARG A 62 4.11 -5.98 8.67
C ARG A 62 4.29 -7.20 7.78
N PHE A 63 3.77 -7.16 6.57
CA PHE A 63 4.21 -8.06 5.50
C PHE A 63 5.22 -7.35 4.61
N ASP A 64 6.23 -8.11 4.19
CA ASP A 64 7.26 -7.67 3.29
C ASP A 64 7.41 -8.67 2.14
N SER A 65 7.33 -8.23 0.90
CA SER A 65 7.46 -9.11 -0.27
C SER A 65 8.86 -9.72 -0.40
N GLU A 66 9.91 -9.06 0.13
CA GLU A 66 11.27 -9.63 0.13
C GLU A 66 11.39 -10.83 1.07
N VAL A 67 10.59 -10.85 2.14
CA VAL A 67 10.56 -11.96 3.11
C VAL A 67 9.46 -12.98 2.76
N GLY A 68 8.34 -12.51 2.21
CA GLY A 68 7.19 -13.34 1.83
C GLY A 68 6.29 -13.77 2.99
N GLU A 69 6.40 -13.13 4.16
CA GLU A 69 5.61 -13.43 5.37
C GLU A 69 5.26 -12.18 6.20
N PHE A 70 4.24 -12.29 7.06
CA PHE A 70 3.95 -11.30 8.09
C PHE A 70 4.89 -11.48 9.27
N ARG A 71 5.51 -10.38 9.71
CA ARG A 71 6.31 -10.29 10.93
C ARG A 71 5.65 -9.34 11.92
N ALA A 72 5.65 -9.76 13.18
CA ALA A 72 5.24 -8.92 14.29
C ALA A 72 6.32 -7.85 14.50
N VAL A 73 5.90 -6.59 14.55
CA VAL A 73 6.76 -5.45 14.90
C VAL A 73 6.75 -5.26 16.42
N THR A 74 5.60 -5.54 17.05
CA THR A 74 5.38 -5.45 18.49
C THR A 74 4.87 -6.79 19.02
N GLU A 75 4.90 -6.98 20.35
CA GLU A 75 4.38 -8.19 21.01
C GLU A 75 2.91 -8.47 20.66
N LEU A 76 2.10 -7.42 20.56
CA LEU A 76 0.69 -7.50 20.16
C LEU A 76 0.49 -8.10 18.76
N GLY A 77 1.48 -7.90 17.88
CA GLY A 77 1.46 -8.41 16.51
C GLY A 77 1.75 -9.90 16.36
N ARG A 78 2.32 -10.57 17.37
CA ARG A 78 2.68 -11.99 17.31
C ARG A 78 1.50 -12.91 16.94
N PRO A 79 0.34 -12.85 17.62
CA PRO A 79 -0.82 -13.66 17.24
C PRO A 79 -1.32 -13.31 15.83
N SER A 80 -1.31 -12.02 15.47
CA SER A 80 -1.74 -11.54 14.15
C SER A 80 -0.86 -12.08 13.01
N ALA A 81 0.46 -12.05 13.21
CA ALA A 81 1.43 -12.59 12.25
C ALA A 81 1.26 -14.10 12.08
N LYS A 82 1.18 -14.85 13.19
CA LYS A 82 1.00 -16.30 13.18
C LYS A 82 -0.29 -16.70 12.46
N TYR A 83 -1.40 -16.02 12.77
CA TYR A 83 -2.69 -16.29 12.15
C TYR A 83 -2.65 -16.07 10.63
N ARG A 84 -2.13 -14.92 10.18
CA ARG A 84 -2.05 -14.60 8.75
C ARG A 84 -1.11 -15.52 7.99
N ASN A 85 0.04 -15.87 8.56
CA ASN A 85 0.98 -16.81 7.94
C ASN A 85 0.41 -18.24 7.84
N GLY A 86 -0.58 -18.60 8.69
CA GLY A 86 -1.28 -19.88 8.62
C GLY A 86 -2.33 -19.96 7.50
N LEU A 87 -2.80 -18.82 6.98
CA LEU A 87 -3.80 -18.76 5.91
C LEU A 87 -3.12 -18.83 4.54
N LYS A 88 -3.01 -20.05 3.98
CA LYS A 88 -2.29 -20.29 2.71
C LYS A 88 -2.82 -19.47 1.54
N ASP A 89 -4.12 -19.51 1.27
CA ASP A 89 -4.74 -18.80 0.13
C ASP A 89 -4.51 -17.29 0.22
N PHE A 90 -4.59 -16.74 1.43
CA PHE A 90 -4.33 -15.32 1.68
C PHE A 90 -2.86 -14.96 1.43
N MET A 91 -1.93 -15.83 1.84
CA MET A 91 -0.50 -15.63 1.70
C MET A 91 -0.02 -15.79 0.26
N GLU A 92 -0.60 -16.69 -0.51
CA GLU A 92 -0.34 -16.83 -1.95
C GLU A 92 -0.66 -15.55 -2.70
N GLY A 93 -1.85 -14.99 -2.49
CA GLY A 93 -2.23 -13.70 -3.08
C GLY A 93 -1.39 -12.52 -2.58
N ARG A 94 -0.89 -12.59 -1.34
CA ARG A 94 -0.06 -11.51 -0.78
C ARG A 94 1.37 -11.53 -1.33
N ARG A 95 1.93 -12.71 -1.61
CA ARG A 95 3.25 -12.88 -2.22
C ARG A 95 3.29 -12.37 -3.66
N THR A 96 2.18 -12.50 -4.39
CA THR A 96 2.06 -11.98 -5.76
C THR A 96 1.63 -10.51 -5.84
N ALA A 97 1.47 -9.82 -4.70
CA ALA A 97 1.04 -8.42 -4.64
C ALA A 97 1.98 -7.46 -5.38
N VAL A 98 3.25 -7.81 -5.56
CA VAL A 98 4.16 -7.03 -6.38
C VAL A 98 3.65 -6.91 -7.83
N ASP A 99 3.12 -8.00 -8.40
CA ASP A 99 2.66 -8.05 -9.78
C ASP A 99 1.25 -7.50 -9.94
N TRP A 100 0.28 -8.08 -9.23
CA TRP A 100 -1.13 -7.74 -9.42
C TRP A 100 -1.51 -6.40 -8.80
N TYR A 101 -0.79 -5.93 -7.78
CA TYR A 101 -1.05 -4.64 -7.15
C TYR A 101 -0.04 -3.59 -7.59
N CYS A 102 1.25 -3.74 -7.29
CA CYS A 102 2.21 -2.67 -7.53
C CYS A 102 2.43 -2.39 -9.03
N ARG A 103 2.86 -3.38 -9.81
CA ARG A 103 3.13 -3.20 -11.26
C ARG A 103 1.87 -2.84 -12.04
N HIS A 104 0.75 -3.48 -11.72
CA HIS A 104 -0.54 -3.15 -12.32
C HIS A 104 -0.93 -1.67 -12.08
N ASN A 105 -0.89 -1.20 -10.83
CA ASN A 105 -1.21 0.20 -10.51
C ASN A 105 -0.18 1.16 -11.11
N TYR A 106 1.11 0.80 -11.12
CA TYR A 106 2.12 1.61 -11.78
C TYR A 106 1.77 1.80 -13.25
N GLY A 107 1.48 0.74 -14.02
CA GLY A 107 1.11 0.86 -15.43
C GLY A 107 -0.16 1.69 -15.67
N VAL A 108 -1.15 1.63 -14.76
CA VAL A 108 -2.37 2.44 -14.85
C VAL A 108 -2.08 3.93 -14.59
N PHE A 109 -1.22 4.25 -13.63
CA PHE A 109 -0.96 5.62 -13.19
C PHE A 109 0.31 6.26 -13.76
N ASP A 110 1.20 5.52 -14.41
CA ASP A 110 2.50 5.97 -14.95
C ASP A 110 2.36 7.23 -15.80
N SER A 111 1.30 7.27 -16.62
CA SER A 111 0.96 8.39 -17.50
C SER A 111 0.67 9.71 -16.76
N PHE A 112 0.20 9.66 -15.52
CA PHE A 112 -0.21 10.85 -14.75
C PHE A 112 0.74 11.16 -13.58
N THR A 113 1.39 10.15 -13.00
CA THR A 113 2.10 10.32 -11.73
C THR A 113 3.62 10.27 -11.83
N VAL A 114 4.17 9.41 -12.70
CA VAL A 114 5.64 9.25 -12.85
C VAL A 114 6.17 10.22 -13.89
N GLN A 115 5.43 10.45 -14.97
CA GLN A 115 5.81 11.39 -16.02
C GLN A 115 5.56 12.87 -15.70
N ARG A 116 5.12 13.21 -14.48
CA ARG A 116 5.16 14.61 -14.03
C ARG A 116 6.58 15.01 -13.63
N ARG A 117 7.46 15.15 -14.63
CA ARG A 117 8.49 16.18 -14.53
C ARG A 117 7.76 17.50 -14.47
N GLY A 118 8.07 18.32 -13.46
CA GLY A 118 7.63 19.71 -13.40
C GLY A 118 8.27 20.51 -14.53
N GLU A 119 7.87 20.24 -15.76
CA GLU A 119 8.23 21.08 -16.89
C GLU A 119 7.34 22.31 -16.82
N ARG A 120 7.89 23.38 -16.25
CA ARG A 120 7.58 24.71 -16.77
C ARG A 120 7.86 24.66 -18.27
N GLY A 121 6.79 24.61 -19.04
CA GLY A 121 6.81 25.02 -20.43
C GLY A 121 6.50 23.94 -21.44
N ARG A 122 5.27 24.03 -21.95
CA ARG A 122 4.95 24.00 -23.38
C ARG A 122 4.89 22.61 -24.05
N GLY A 123 3.66 22.21 -24.37
CA GLY A 123 3.41 21.43 -25.59
C GLY A 123 2.43 20.29 -25.41
N ALA A 124 1.21 20.48 -25.90
CA ALA A 124 0.25 19.40 -26.16
C ALA A 124 0.81 18.39 -27.17
N GLY A 125 0.44 17.11 -27.06
CA GLY A 125 0.78 16.14 -28.11
C GLY A 125 0.34 14.69 -27.85
N ALA A 126 -0.80 14.33 -28.43
CA ALA A 126 -1.22 13.00 -28.89
C ALA A 126 -1.62 11.92 -27.86
N ALA A 127 -2.94 11.77 -27.70
CA ALA A 127 -3.58 10.49 -27.42
C ALA A 127 -3.32 9.51 -28.58
N GLY A 128 -2.58 8.44 -28.33
CA GLY A 128 -2.40 7.32 -29.26
C GLY A 128 -3.20 6.12 -28.79
N ALA A 129 -4.30 5.81 -29.49
CA ALA A 129 -5.16 4.66 -29.25
C ALA A 129 -4.38 3.34 -29.37
N ALA A 130 -4.41 2.51 -28.33
CA ALA A 130 -3.99 1.12 -28.43
C ALA A 130 -5.08 0.31 -29.15
N ARG A 131 -4.82 -0.09 -30.40
CA ARG A 131 -5.60 -1.13 -31.08
C ARG A 131 -5.24 -2.48 -30.44
N VAL A 132 -6.19 -3.06 -29.72
CA VAL A 132 -6.19 -4.50 -29.45
C VAL A 132 -6.47 -5.20 -30.78
N ARG A 133 -5.49 -5.96 -31.29
CA ARG A 133 -5.77 -7.00 -32.28
C ARG A 133 -6.12 -8.27 -31.51
N LEU A 134 -7.36 -8.72 -31.68
CA LEU A 134 -7.78 -10.11 -31.43
C LEU A 134 -7.16 -11.02 -32.49
#